data_AF-A0A1G5FSB9-F1
#
_entry.id   AF-A0A1G5FSB9-F1
#
_cell.length_a   1.000
_cell.length_b   1.000
_cell.length_c   1.000
_cell.angle_alpha   90.00
_cell.angle_beta   90.00
_cell.angle_gamma   90.00
#
_symmetry.space_group_name_H-M   'P 1'
#
loop_
_entity.id
_entity.type
_entity.pdbx_description
1 polymer ?
#
loop_
_entity_poly.entity_id
_entity_poly.type
_entity_poly.pdbx_seq_one_letter_code
_entity_poly.pdbx_strand_id
1 'polypeptide(L)'
;MILIDNLLKLNSWIVEKSATILESMLINKPMIDGNKCNGWVLMRSLLFNKSYKIKGARNLKYDFTIQDAEGKLNTNQISEWIKSNTTSNQAS
;
A
#
# COMPACT_ATOMS: atom_id res chain seq x y z
N MET A 1 4.08 -19.88 -20.29
CA MET A 1 2.83 -19.64 -19.54
C MET A 1 3.08 -19.57 -18.03
N ILE A 2 3.61 -20.63 -17.39
CA ILE A 2 3.85 -20.71 -15.93
C ILE A 2 4.69 -19.55 -15.33
N LEU A 3 5.75 -19.12 -16.03
CA LEU A 3 6.63 -18.03 -15.56
C LEU A 3 5.91 -16.67 -15.48
N ILE A 4 4.99 -16.40 -16.41
CA ILE A 4 4.23 -15.14 -16.48
C ILE A 4 3.18 -15.11 -15.37
N ASP A 5 2.50 -16.24 -15.13
CA ASP A 5 1.49 -16.37 -14.08
C ASP A 5 2.10 -16.19 -12.67
N ASN A 6 3.32 -16.70 -12.46
CA ASN A 6 4.04 -16.53 -11.20
C ASN A 6 4.46 -15.06 -10.97
N LEU A 7 4.85 -14.35 -12.02
CA LEU A 7 5.18 -12.92 -11.94
C LEU A 7 3.93 -12.07 -11.66
N LEU A 8 2.80 -12.37 -12.32
CA LEU A 8 1.53 -11.71 -12.07
C LEU A 8 1.02 -11.96 -10.64
N LYS A 9 1.14 -13.19 -10.14
CA LYS A 9 0.82 -13.53 -8.74
C LYS A 9 1.70 -12.79 -7.74
N LEU A 10 3.00 -12.73 -7.98
CA LEU A 10 3.94 -12.03 -7.09
C LEU A 10 3.61 -10.53 -7.02
N ASN A 11 3.23 -9.94 -8.16
CA ASN A 11 2.85 -8.53 -8.25
C ASN A 11 1.54 -8.22 -7.50
N SER A 12 0.51 -9.08 -7.62
CA SER A 12 -0.74 -8.91 -6.84
C SER A 12 -0.50 -9.06 -5.34
N TRP A 13 0.31 -10.05 -4.96
CA TRP A 13 0.60 -10.36 -3.56
C TRP A 13 1.33 -9.24 -2.82
N ILE A 14 2.25 -8.53 -3.48
CA ILE A 14 2.97 -7.41 -2.86
C ILE A 14 2.03 -6.23 -2.59
N VAL A 15 1.10 -5.96 -3.50
CA VAL A 15 0.09 -4.91 -3.29
C VAL A 15 -0.82 -5.26 -2.13
N GLU A 16 -1.37 -6.47 -2.11
CA GLU A 16 -2.25 -6.95 -1.03
C GLU A 16 -1.55 -6.93 0.31
N LYS A 17 -0.31 -7.44 0.39
CA LYS A 17 0.50 -7.39 1.62
C LYS A 17 0.75 -5.96 2.10
N SER A 18 1.07 -5.06 1.18
CA SER A 18 1.30 -3.65 1.50
C SER A 18 0.02 -3.00 2.05
N ALA A 19 -1.12 -3.32 1.45
CA ALA A 19 -2.43 -2.86 1.90
C ALA A 19 -2.79 -3.37 3.30
N THR A 20 -2.63 -4.68 3.54
CA THR A 20 -2.92 -5.29 4.85
C THR A 20 -2.03 -4.74 5.96
N ILE A 21 -0.76 -4.42 5.69
CA ILE A 21 0.10 -3.77 6.69
C ILE A 21 -0.40 -2.37 7.03
N LEU A 22 -0.79 -1.57 6.03
CA LEU A 22 -1.33 -0.24 6.28
C LEU A 22 -2.63 -0.32 7.08
N GLU A 23 -3.58 -1.15 6.66
CA GLU A 23 -4.84 -1.38 7.37
C GLU A 23 -4.61 -1.80 8.83
N SER A 24 -3.75 -2.80 9.05
CA SER A 24 -3.44 -3.28 10.40
C SER A 24 -2.89 -2.19 11.30
N MET A 25 -2.01 -1.33 10.78
CA MET A 25 -1.46 -0.19 11.54
C MET A 25 -2.53 0.85 11.88
N LEU A 26 -3.48 1.08 10.97
CA LEU A 26 -4.59 2.03 11.17
C LEU A 26 -5.63 1.51 12.18
N ILE A 27 -5.98 0.21 12.08
CA ILE A 27 -7.02 -0.43 12.90
C ILE A 27 -6.50 -0.78 14.29
N ASN A 28 -5.37 -1.49 14.38
CA ASN A 28 -4.88 -2.04 15.65
C ASN A 28 -4.14 -1.00 16.49
N LYS A 29 -3.73 0.12 15.89
CA LYS A 29 -3.04 1.25 16.54
C LYS A 29 -2.00 0.80 17.59
N PRO A 30 -1.03 -0.08 17.21
CA PRO A 30 -0.14 -0.73 18.17
C PRO A 30 0.84 0.24 18.86
N MET A 31 0.98 1.46 18.36
CA MET A 31 1.89 2.48 18.89
C MET A 31 1.13 3.55 19.67
N ILE A 32 1.78 4.16 20.67
CA ILE A 32 1.26 5.29 21.43
C ILE A 32 0.88 6.46 20.50
N ASP A 33 1.71 6.74 19.49
CA ASP A 33 1.45 7.69 18.41
C ASP A 33 2.16 7.26 17.12
N GLY A 34 1.85 7.90 16.00
CA GLY A 34 2.54 7.72 14.72
C GLY A 34 2.06 6.55 13.88
N ASN A 35 0.99 5.85 14.29
CA ASN A 35 0.44 4.68 13.59
C ASN A 35 0.22 4.91 12.08
N LYS A 36 -0.34 6.08 11.71
CA LYS A 36 -0.57 6.45 10.30
C LYS A 36 0.74 6.65 9.53
N CYS A 37 1.69 7.37 10.11
CA CYS A 37 2.98 7.67 9.49
C CYS A 37 3.79 6.38 9.29
N ASN A 38 3.87 5.54 10.33
CA ASN A 38 4.61 4.29 10.29
C ASN A 38 3.94 3.25 9.40
N GLY A 39 2.61 3.14 9.41
CA GLY A 39 1.88 2.29 8.47
C GLY A 39 2.16 2.64 7.01
N TRP A 40 2.20 3.93 6.68
CA TRP A 40 2.59 4.38 5.34
C TRP A 40 4.04 4.01 4.99
N VAL A 41 4.98 4.28 5.89
CA VAL A 41 6.40 3.97 5.66
C VAL A 41 6.59 2.48 5.43
N LEU A 42 5.95 1.62 6.23
CA LEU A 42 6.01 0.17 6.07
C LEU A 42 5.43 -0.31 4.73
N MET A 43 4.23 0.16 4.38
CA MET A 43 3.59 -0.12 3.08
C MET A 43 4.51 0.30 1.92
N ARG A 44 5.06 1.52 1.97
CA ARG A 44 5.94 2.03 0.92
C ARG A 44 7.25 1.25 0.84
N SER A 45 7.77 0.78 1.96
CA SER A 45 9.01 0.00 2.02
C SER A 45 8.86 -1.36 1.32
N LEU A 46 7.71 -2.02 1.51
CA LEU A 46 7.38 -3.26 0.79
C LEU A 46 7.28 -3.05 -0.72
N LEU A 47 6.57 -2.00 -1.14
CA LEU A 47 6.45 -1.63 -2.55
C LEU A 47 7.82 -1.31 -3.16
N PHE A 48 8.63 -0.53 -2.46
CA PHE A 48 9.96 -0.14 -2.90
C PHE A 48 10.89 -1.34 -3.08
N ASN A 49 10.87 -2.31 -2.16
CA ASN A 49 11.64 -3.56 -2.27
C ASN A 49 11.32 -4.38 -3.54
N LYS A 50 10.22 -4.06 -4.21
CA LYS A 50 9.78 -4.71 -5.45
C LYS A 50 9.72 -3.76 -6.64
N SER A 51 10.46 -2.65 -6.56
CA SER A 51 10.56 -1.64 -7.62
C SER A 51 9.23 -0.96 -7.98
N TYR A 52 8.27 -0.93 -7.05
CA TYR A 52 7.08 -0.09 -7.17
C TYR A 52 7.38 1.30 -6.62
N LYS A 53 7.05 2.33 -7.39
CA LYS A 53 7.13 3.74 -6.98
C LYS A 53 5.74 4.33 -6.90
N ILE A 54 5.42 4.96 -5.78
CA ILE A 54 4.17 5.73 -5.64
C ILE A 54 4.28 7.03 -6.43
N LYS A 55 3.30 7.31 -7.29
CA LYS A 55 3.18 8.53 -8.11
C LYS A 55 2.72 9.68 -7.22
N GLY A 56 3.53 10.73 -7.09
CA GLY A 56 3.17 11.94 -6.35
C GLY A 56 3.29 11.78 -4.83
N ALA A 57 4.03 12.69 -4.19
CA ALA A 57 4.20 12.71 -2.74
C ALA A 57 3.15 13.57 -2.01
N ARG A 58 2.17 14.14 -2.73
CA ARG A 58 1.41 15.29 -2.25
C ARG A 58 0.18 14.84 -1.46
N ASN A 59 0.22 15.14 -0.16
CA ASN A 59 -0.84 15.02 0.84
C ASN A 59 -1.39 13.61 1.14
N LEU A 60 -0.44 12.70 1.36
CA LEU A 60 -0.47 11.58 2.31
C LEU A 60 -1.47 11.66 3.49
N LYS A 61 -1.51 12.81 4.16
CA LYS A 61 -2.40 13.04 5.30
C LYS A 61 -3.87 13.19 4.88
N TYR A 62 -4.19 13.49 3.63
CA TYR A 62 -5.57 13.67 3.18
C TYR A 62 -6.18 12.36 2.70
N ASP A 63 -5.50 11.62 1.83
CA ASP A 63 -6.08 10.44 1.16
C ASP A 63 -6.51 9.34 2.14
N PHE A 64 -5.69 9.04 3.15
CA PHE A 64 -5.99 7.97 4.11
C PHE A 64 -6.61 8.49 5.41
N THR A 65 -6.39 9.75 5.81
CA THR A 65 -7.05 10.27 7.01
C THR A 65 -8.54 10.54 6.80
N ILE A 66 -8.94 10.99 5.60
CA ILE A 66 -10.37 11.18 5.27
C ILE A 66 -11.08 9.82 5.24
N GLN A 67 -10.49 8.82 4.57
CA GLN A 67 -11.12 7.50 4.45
C GLN A 67 -11.12 6.71 5.78
N ASP A 68 -10.11 6.93 6.65
CA ASP A 68 -10.05 6.39 8.02
C ASP A 68 -11.15 6.98 8.91
N ALA A 69 -11.40 8.29 8.79
CA ALA A 69 -12.47 8.97 9.55
C ALA A 69 -13.89 8.48 9.15
N GLU A 70 -14.05 7.98 7.93
CA GLU A 70 -15.33 7.42 7.45
C GLU A 70 -15.52 5.94 7.79
N GLY A 71 -14.52 5.26 8.36
CA GLY A 71 -14.57 3.81 8.63
C GLY A 71 -14.56 2.95 7.36
N LYS A 72 -14.10 3.52 6.23
CA LYS A 72 -14.17 2.91 4.90
C LYS A 72 -12.80 2.57 4.33
N LEU A 73 -11.82 2.20 5.18
CA LEU A 73 -10.54 1.70 4.69
C LEU A 73 -10.44 0.21 4.99
N ASN A 74 -10.72 -0.61 3.99
CA ASN A 74 -10.37 -2.02 4.02
C ASN A 74 -9.18 -2.33 3.09
N THR A 75 -8.57 -3.49 3.29
CA THR A 75 -7.45 -3.99 2.46
C THR A 75 -7.72 -3.87 0.95
N ASN A 76 -8.95 -4.09 0.49
CA ASN A 76 -9.26 -4.03 -0.95
C ASN A 76 -9.16 -2.60 -1.49
N GLN A 77 -9.74 -1.62 -0.80
CA GLN A 77 -9.69 -0.21 -1.21
C GLN A 77 -8.26 0.33 -1.18
N ILE A 78 -7.48 -0.05 -0.17
CA ILE A 78 -6.06 0.30 -0.10
C ILE A 78 -5.30 -0.35 -1.27
N SER A 79 -5.60 -1.61 -1.61
CA SER A 79 -4.97 -2.30 -2.74
C SER A 79 -5.30 -1.63 -4.08
N GLU A 80 -6.54 -1.21 -4.29
CA GLU A 80 -6.98 -0.46 -5.48
C GLU A 80 -6.30 0.90 -5.57
N TRP A 81 -6.20 1.61 -4.45
CA TRP A 81 -5.47 2.87 -4.39
C TRP A 81 -3.98 2.67 -4.74
N ILE A 82 -3.32 1.64 -4.18
CA ILE A 82 -1.92 1.33 -4.48
C ILE A 82 -1.75 1.03 -5.98
N LYS A 83 -2.63 0.21 -6.58
CA LYS A 83 -2.59 -0.12 -8.02
C LYS A 83 -2.71 1.13 -8.88
N SER A 84 -3.61 2.03 -8.53
CA SER A 84 -3.87 3.27 -9.27
C SER A 84 -2.74 4.30 -9.13
N ASN A 85 -2.06 4.29 -7.98
CA ASN A 85 -1.07 5.28 -7.59
C ASN A 85 0.37 4.76 -7.59
N THR A 86 0.65 3.61 -8.21
CA THR A 86 2.03 3.13 -8.37
C THR A 86 2.42 2.94 -9.83
N THR A 87 3.71 3.10 -10.12
CA THR A 87 4.36 2.55 -11.32
C THR A 87 5.27 1.41 -10.91
N SER A 88 5.24 0.31 -11.65
CA SER A 88 6.31 -0.69 -11.58
C SER A 88 7.43 -0.26 -12.52
N ASN A 89 8.68 -0.32 -12.06
CA ASN A 89 9.85 -0.04 -12.91
C ASN A 89 10.28 -1.28 -13.73
N GLN A 90 9.37 -2.23 -13.97
CA GLN A 90 9.61 -3.44 -14.77
C GLN A 90 9.48 -3.10 -16.26
N ALA A 91 10.31 -2.19 -16.77
CA ALA A 91 10.49 -1.91 -18.19
C ALA A 91 11.81 -1.16 -18.39
N SER A 92 12.87 -1.91 -18.69
CA SER A 92 14.06 -1.62 -19.54
C SER A 92 15.16 -2.59 -19.16
#